data_AF-A0A7K1KQD8-F1
#
_entry.id   AF-A0A7K1KQD8-F1
#
_cell.length_a   1.000
_cell.length_b   1.000
_cell.length_c   1.000
_cell.angle_alpha   90.00
_cell.angle_beta   90.00
_cell.angle_gamma   90.00
#
_symmetry.space_group_name_H-M   'P 1'
#
loop_
_entity.id
_entity.type
_entity.pdbx_description
1 polymer ?
#
loop_
_entity_poly.entity_id
_entity_poly.type
_entity_poly.pdbx_seq_one_letter_code
_entity_poly.pdbx_strand_id
1 'polypeptide(L)'
;MSGDKATLAQAFMASPGPRNKREAALLWAKGVCMGTADIIPGVSGGTIAFITGIYGQLVDAIRSFDAVFVRRLFDLDIAGALASVHLRFLACLLLGVLTAVVGMAQVVNWLLHSHPIEIWALFFGLIAASVYVVGREIRPLNAVNLALTALGAAVSYALVGMIPVTTPETLPFIFLCGAIAICAMILPGISGAFLLLMLGKYEYITGTLRNPLAADNLLVIAVFACGAGVGIIVFSRILHYLLHRWHVAAVSVLTGFMLGALRKVWPWKEVLESVVIGGRERVLREHNVLPDVDGGLFVAVGLVLAGVVVVLLLDKVSRSGNKA
;
A
#
# COMPACT_ATOMS: atom_id res chain seq x y z
N MET A 1 -45.96 -9.15 -17.46
CA MET A 1 -45.16 -9.80 -16.39
C MET A 1 -44.37 -8.70 -15.69
N SER A 2 -44.89 -8.23 -14.56
CA SER A 2 -44.21 -7.26 -13.69
C SER A 2 -43.08 -7.99 -12.98
N GLY A 3 -41.85 -7.86 -13.46
CA GLY A 3 -40.69 -8.34 -12.72
C GLY A 3 -40.57 -7.51 -11.45
N ASP A 4 -40.80 -8.13 -10.30
CA ASP A 4 -40.51 -7.51 -9.01
C ASP A 4 -39.07 -7.03 -9.04
N LYS A 5 -38.88 -5.70 -9.09
CA LYS A 5 -37.57 -5.10 -8.89
C LYS A 5 -37.17 -5.45 -7.47
N ALA A 6 -36.25 -6.41 -7.32
CA ALA A 6 -35.68 -6.74 -6.03
C ALA A 6 -35.30 -5.44 -5.32
N THR A 7 -35.76 -5.28 -4.09
CA THR A 7 -35.41 -4.08 -3.31
C THR A 7 -33.88 -4.03 -3.15
N LEU A 8 -33.29 -2.84 -3.08
CA LEU A 8 -31.84 -2.68 -2.92
C LEU A 8 -31.27 -3.51 -1.75
N ALA A 9 -32.05 -3.67 -0.68
CA ALA A 9 -31.71 -4.53 0.45
C ALA A 9 -31.66 -6.02 0.08
N GLN A 10 -32.60 -6.51 -0.73
CA GLN A 10 -32.60 -7.89 -1.22
C GLN A 10 -31.43 -8.14 -2.17
N ALA A 11 -31.15 -7.18 -3.06
CA ALA A 11 -29.98 -7.23 -3.94
C ALA A 11 -28.65 -7.28 -3.16
N PHE A 12 -28.51 -6.44 -2.12
CA PHE A 12 -27.35 -6.48 -1.23
C PHE A 12 -27.22 -7.84 -0.53
N MET A 13 -28.31 -8.36 0.03
CA MET A 13 -28.30 -9.67 0.71
C MET A 13 -28.06 -10.85 -0.23
N ALA A 14 -28.41 -10.71 -1.51
CA ALA A 14 -28.11 -11.70 -2.56
C ALA A 14 -26.63 -11.66 -3.01
N SER A 15 -25.93 -10.54 -2.80
CA SER A 15 -24.52 -10.42 -3.21
C SER A 15 -23.61 -11.42 -2.46
N PRO A 16 -22.54 -11.93 -3.11
CA PRO A 16 -21.56 -12.81 -2.47
C PRO A 16 -20.89 -12.14 -1.26
N GLY A 17 -20.77 -12.87 -0.15
CA GLY A 17 -20.13 -12.38 1.07
C GLY A 17 -20.41 -13.25 2.31
N PRO A 18 -20.03 -12.78 3.51
CA PRO A 18 -20.14 -13.56 4.75
C PRO A 18 -21.60 -13.92 5.07
N ARG A 19 -21.86 -15.20 5.34
CA ARG A 19 -23.21 -15.76 5.51
C ARG A 19 -23.79 -15.55 6.90
N ASN A 20 -22.91 -15.42 7.90
CA ASN A 20 -23.28 -15.26 9.30
C ASN A 20 -22.35 -14.25 10.00
N LYS A 21 -22.72 -13.85 11.22
CA LYS A 21 -21.96 -12.86 12.02
C LYS A 21 -20.53 -13.31 12.31
N ARG A 22 -20.29 -14.61 12.46
CA ARG A 22 -18.94 -15.16 12.73
C ARG A 22 -18.02 -15.02 11.52
N GLU A 23 -18.51 -15.37 10.34
CA GLU A 23 -17.78 -15.16 9.08
C GLU A 23 -17.52 -13.67 8.82
N ALA A 24 -18.50 -12.81 9.12
CA ALA A 24 -18.31 -11.36 9.02
C ALA A 24 -17.25 -10.85 9.99
N ALA A 25 -17.27 -11.28 11.26
CA ALA A 25 -16.27 -10.90 12.24
C ALA A 25 -14.86 -11.38 11.85
N LEU A 26 -14.73 -12.61 11.33
CA LEU A 26 -13.46 -13.14 10.83
C LEU A 26 -12.97 -12.37 9.60
N LEU A 27 -13.84 -12.07 8.65
CA LEU A 27 -13.49 -11.29 7.46
C LEU A 27 -13.08 -9.86 7.82
N TRP A 28 -13.80 -9.22 8.74
CA TRP A 28 -13.44 -7.92 9.30
C TRP A 28 -12.06 -7.97 9.97
N ALA A 29 -11.78 -8.98 10.80
CA ALA A 29 -10.47 -9.13 11.46
C ALA A 29 -9.33 -9.34 10.44
N LYS A 30 -9.57 -10.11 9.38
CA LYS A 30 -8.62 -10.22 8.25
C LYS A 30 -8.41 -8.86 7.57
N GLY A 31 -9.46 -8.08 7.40
CA GLY A 31 -9.40 -6.71 6.89
C GLY A 31 -8.58 -5.79 7.80
N VAL A 32 -8.71 -5.91 9.12
CA VAL A 32 -7.87 -5.17 10.08
C VAL A 32 -6.40 -5.53 9.90
N CYS A 33 -6.06 -6.82 9.88
CA CYS A 33 -4.67 -7.26 9.65
C CYS A 33 -4.12 -6.77 8.31
N MET A 34 -4.93 -6.82 7.25
CA MET A 34 -4.56 -6.31 5.92
C MET A 34 -4.30 -4.80 5.96
N GLY A 35 -5.20 -4.01 6.55
CA GLY A 35 -5.06 -2.56 6.65
C GLY A 35 -3.86 -2.12 7.51
N THR A 36 -3.55 -2.86 8.58
CA THR A 36 -2.33 -2.61 9.38
C THR A 36 -1.08 -2.83 8.55
N ALA A 37 -1.02 -3.93 7.79
CA ALA A 37 0.09 -4.19 6.87
C ALA A 37 0.22 -3.12 5.79
N ASP A 38 -0.91 -2.64 5.25
CA ASP A 38 -0.93 -1.64 4.17
C ASP A 38 -0.47 -0.25 4.60
N ILE A 39 -0.50 0.07 5.89
CA ILE A 39 0.12 1.29 6.43
C ILE A 39 1.63 1.13 6.58
N ILE A 40 2.12 -0.06 6.91
CA ILE A 40 3.54 -0.26 7.23
C ILE A 40 4.35 -0.41 5.94
N PRO A 41 5.26 0.51 5.61
CA PRO A 41 6.07 0.41 4.41
C PRO A 41 6.93 -0.85 4.40
N GLY A 42 6.97 -1.51 3.25
CA GLY A 42 7.72 -2.77 3.09
C GLY A 42 6.91 -4.02 3.44
N VAL A 43 5.72 -3.88 4.05
CA VAL A 43 4.75 -4.96 4.23
C VAL A 43 3.58 -4.75 3.25
N SER A 44 3.10 -5.83 2.63
CA SER A 44 2.01 -5.78 1.64
C SER A 44 0.73 -6.41 2.22
N GLY A 45 -0.39 -5.69 2.20
CA GLY A 45 -1.70 -6.22 2.56
C GLY A 45 -2.13 -7.39 1.66
N GLY A 46 -1.71 -7.40 0.40
CA GLY A 46 -1.88 -8.54 -0.50
C GLY A 46 -1.24 -9.83 0.04
N THR A 47 -0.08 -9.74 0.70
CA THR A 47 0.56 -10.88 1.38
C THR A 47 -0.27 -11.36 2.58
N ILE A 48 -0.85 -10.45 3.36
CA ILE A 48 -1.76 -10.82 4.46
C ILE A 48 -3.04 -11.46 3.92
N ALA A 49 -3.63 -10.92 2.86
CA ALA A 49 -4.79 -11.51 2.20
C ALA A 49 -4.50 -12.93 1.69
N PHE A 50 -3.29 -13.17 1.20
CA PHE A 50 -2.84 -14.50 0.78
C PHE A 50 -2.70 -15.45 1.97
N ILE A 51 -1.93 -15.06 3.00
CA ILE A 51 -1.71 -15.87 4.21
C ILE A 51 -3.04 -16.21 4.92
N THR A 52 -4.00 -15.28 4.92
CA THR A 52 -5.31 -15.49 5.55
C THR A 52 -6.33 -16.18 4.62
N GLY A 53 -5.94 -16.53 3.40
CA GLY A 53 -6.75 -17.30 2.46
C GLY A 53 -7.90 -16.53 1.79
N ILE A 54 -7.87 -15.20 1.79
CA ILE A 54 -8.92 -14.36 1.17
C ILE A 54 -8.46 -13.70 -0.13
N TYR A 55 -7.21 -13.88 -0.54
CA TYR A 55 -6.66 -13.25 -1.74
C TYR A 55 -7.46 -13.57 -3.01
N GLY A 56 -7.82 -14.83 -3.24
CA GLY A 56 -8.65 -15.22 -4.38
C GLY A 56 -10.00 -14.50 -4.37
N GLN A 57 -10.70 -14.52 -3.23
CA GLN A 57 -11.98 -13.82 -3.06
C GLN A 57 -11.85 -12.31 -3.25
N LEU A 58 -10.74 -11.70 -2.83
CA LEU A 58 -10.46 -10.29 -3.05
C LEU A 58 -10.28 -9.97 -4.53
N VAL A 59 -9.51 -10.80 -5.25
CA VAL A 59 -9.32 -10.65 -6.70
C VAL A 59 -10.64 -10.84 -7.45
N ASP A 60 -11.44 -11.84 -7.08
CA ASP A 60 -12.76 -12.09 -7.66
C ASP A 60 -13.74 -10.93 -7.37
N ALA A 61 -13.70 -10.39 -6.14
CA ALA A 61 -14.49 -9.24 -5.76
C ALA A 61 -14.15 -8.00 -6.59
N ILE A 62 -12.86 -7.71 -6.78
CA ILE A 62 -12.40 -6.60 -7.64
C ILE A 62 -12.80 -6.84 -9.10
N ARG A 63 -12.63 -8.07 -9.61
CA ARG A 63 -12.99 -8.45 -10.98
C ARG A 63 -14.50 -8.42 -11.24
N SER A 64 -15.34 -8.57 -10.21
CA SER A 64 -16.80 -8.52 -10.37
C SER A 64 -17.32 -7.15 -10.82
N PHE A 65 -16.51 -6.09 -10.69
CA PHE A 65 -16.77 -4.79 -11.33
C PHE A 65 -16.38 -4.83 -12.82
N ASP A 66 -17.12 -5.61 -13.60
CA ASP A 66 -16.84 -5.89 -15.01
C ASP A 66 -17.77 -5.12 -15.97
N ALA A 67 -17.71 -5.47 -17.26
CA ALA A 67 -18.59 -4.89 -18.28
C ALA A 67 -20.08 -5.21 -18.04
N VAL A 68 -20.41 -6.31 -17.36
CA VAL A 68 -21.80 -6.66 -17.02
C VAL A 68 -22.33 -5.72 -15.95
N PHE A 69 -21.54 -5.44 -14.91
CA PHE A 69 -21.88 -4.45 -13.90
C PHE A 69 -22.14 -3.07 -14.53
N VAL A 70 -21.23 -2.62 -15.40
CA VAL A 70 -21.35 -1.33 -16.10
C VAL A 70 -22.59 -1.29 -17.00
N ARG A 71 -22.84 -2.36 -17.76
CA ARG A 71 -24.03 -2.44 -18.62
C ARG A 71 -25.33 -2.36 -17.82
N ARG A 72 -25.44 -3.11 -16.71
CA ARG A 72 -26.62 -3.05 -15.82
C ARG A 72 -26.84 -1.66 -15.22
N LEU A 73 -25.75 -0.95 -14.94
CA LEU A 73 -25.83 0.44 -14.48
C LEU A 73 -26.40 1.39 -15.57
N PHE A 74 -25.98 1.21 -16.83
CA PHE A 74 -26.55 1.95 -17.97
C PHE A 74 -28.01 1.57 -18.25
N ASP A 75 -28.39 0.32 -18.02
CA ASP A 75 -29.78 -0.17 -18.13
C ASP A 75 -30.67 0.29 -16.95
N LEU A 76 -30.14 1.09 -16.01
CA LEU A 76 -30.79 1.55 -14.78
C LEU A 76 -31.25 0.40 -13.86
N ASP A 77 -30.69 -0.81 -14.03
CA ASP A 77 -30.90 -1.98 -13.17
C ASP A 77 -29.89 -1.97 -12.01
N ILE A 78 -30.06 -1.03 -11.10
CA ILE A 78 -29.18 -0.85 -9.93
C ILE A 78 -29.22 -2.09 -9.02
N ALA A 79 -30.39 -2.68 -8.83
CA ALA A 79 -30.55 -3.88 -8.00
C ALA A 79 -29.80 -5.08 -8.59
N GLY A 80 -29.95 -5.33 -9.89
CA GLY A 80 -29.20 -6.38 -10.58
C GLY A 80 -27.70 -6.10 -10.62
N ALA A 81 -27.27 -4.86 -10.77
CA ALA A 81 -25.85 -4.48 -10.74
C ALA A 81 -25.22 -4.75 -9.36
N LEU A 82 -25.90 -4.38 -8.27
CA LEU A 82 -25.40 -4.61 -6.90
C LEU A 82 -25.39 -6.09 -6.52
N ALA A 83 -26.35 -6.88 -7.03
CA ALA A 83 -26.39 -8.33 -6.80
C ALA A 83 -25.27 -9.08 -7.52
N SER A 84 -24.75 -8.55 -8.65
CA SER A 84 -23.68 -9.20 -9.43
C SER A 84 -22.26 -8.96 -8.89
N VAL A 85 -22.07 -7.99 -8.00
CA VAL A 85 -20.76 -7.67 -7.40
C VAL A 85 -20.62 -8.26 -6.00
N HIS A 86 -19.40 -8.53 -5.55
CA HIS A 86 -19.11 -9.08 -4.21
C HIS A 86 -19.22 -8.01 -3.10
N LEU A 87 -20.31 -7.25 -3.09
CA LEU A 87 -20.44 -6.03 -2.29
C LEU A 87 -20.40 -6.31 -0.79
N ARG A 88 -21.03 -7.39 -0.32
CA ARG A 88 -20.98 -7.80 1.10
C ARG A 88 -19.59 -8.18 1.57
N PHE A 89 -18.84 -8.94 0.75
CA PHE A 89 -17.45 -9.26 1.02
C PHE A 89 -16.61 -7.97 1.10
N LEU A 90 -16.70 -7.13 0.07
CA LEU A 90 -15.88 -5.92 -0.03
C LEU A 90 -16.21 -4.93 1.09
N ALA A 91 -17.49 -4.71 1.40
CA ALA A 91 -17.90 -3.84 2.50
C ALA A 91 -17.35 -4.31 3.85
N CYS A 92 -17.46 -5.61 4.16
CA CYS A 92 -16.97 -6.16 5.42
C CYS A 92 -15.43 -6.07 5.52
N LEU A 93 -14.72 -6.39 4.44
CA LEU A 93 -13.27 -6.30 4.38
C LEU A 93 -12.78 -4.84 4.49
N LEU A 94 -13.37 -3.93 3.70
CA LEU A 94 -13.03 -2.51 3.70
C LEU A 94 -13.32 -1.86 5.06
N LEU A 95 -14.39 -2.26 5.76
CA LEU A 95 -14.62 -1.80 7.12
C LEU A 95 -13.48 -2.19 8.06
N GLY A 96 -12.94 -3.41 7.92
CA GLY A 96 -11.76 -3.85 8.67
C GLY A 96 -10.52 -3.02 8.31
N VAL A 97 -10.26 -2.84 7.01
CA VAL A 97 -9.12 -2.05 6.51
C VAL A 97 -9.23 -0.60 7.00
N LEU A 98 -10.39 0.05 6.89
CA LEU A 98 -10.61 1.42 7.35
C LEU A 98 -10.42 1.55 8.87
N THR A 99 -10.87 0.57 9.64
CA THR A 99 -10.67 0.56 11.10
C THR A 99 -9.18 0.53 11.44
N ALA A 100 -8.43 -0.38 10.79
CA ALA A 100 -6.98 -0.42 10.94
C ALA A 100 -6.31 0.85 10.45
N VAL A 101 -6.77 1.42 9.34
CA VAL A 101 -6.16 2.61 8.75
C VAL A 101 -6.28 3.81 9.67
N VAL A 102 -7.48 4.10 10.16
CA VAL A 102 -7.71 5.22 11.08
C VAL A 102 -7.02 5.00 12.43
N GLY A 103 -7.01 3.77 12.95
CA GLY A 103 -6.34 3.43 14.21
C GLY A 103 -4.82 3.53 14.10
N MET A 104 -4.23 2.89 13.10
CA MET A 104 -2.77 2.83 12.93
C MET A 104 -2.18 4.12 12.38
N ALA A 105 -2.92 4.92 11.59
CA ALA A 105 -2.43 6.21 11.12
C ALA A 105 -2.07 7.15 12.28
N GLN A 106 -2.86 7.11 13.37
CA GLN A 106 -2.55 7.85 14.60
C GLN A 106 -1.25 7.39 15.25
N VAL A 107 -1.10 6.07 15.41
CA VAL A 107 0.08 5.46 16.05
C VAL A 107 1.34 5.73 15.23
N VAL A 108 1.31 5.48 13.93
CA VAL A 108 2.48 5.64 13.06
C VAL A 108 2.87 7.11 12.92
N ASN A 109 1.91 8.02 12.76
CA ASN A 109 2.22 9.45 12.72
C ASN A 109 2.82 9.94 14.05
N TRP A 110 2.28 9.50 15.19
CA TRP A 110 2.87 9.82 16.50
C TRP A 110 4.30 9.28 16.66
N LEU A 111 4.54 8.04 16.25
CA LEU A 111 5.87 7.42 16.32
C LEU A 111 6.87 8.08 15.35
N LEU A 112 6.44 8.49 14.15
CA LEU A 112 7.31 9.20 13.20
C LEU A 112 7.81 10.54 13.74
N HIS A 113 7.00 11.22 14.57
CA HIS A 113 7.39 12.48 15.19
C HIS A 113 8.16 12.29 16.50
N SER A 114 7.80 11.30 17.30
CA SER A 114 8.36 11.11 18.66
C SER A 114 9.60 10.23 18.67
N HIS A 115 9.69 9.28 17.75
CA HIS A 115 10.73 8.25 17.63
C HIS A 115 11.16 8.06 16.16
N PRO A 116 11.63 9.13 15.48
CA PRO A 116 11.91 9.08 14.05
C PRO A 116 12.99 8.05 13.71
N ILE A 117 14.10 8.02 14.46
CA ILE A 117 15.22 7.11 14.19
C ILE A 117 14.75 5.65 14.27
N GLU A 118 13.98 5.31 15.30
CA GLU A 118 13.48 3.98 15.57
C GLU A 118 12.52 3.49 14.46
N ILE A 119 11.59 4.35 14.03
CA ILE A 119 10.64 4.00 12.98
C ILE A 119 11.31 3.91 11.61
N TRP A 120 12.20 4.85 11.28
CA TRP A 120 12.95 4.76 10.03
C TRP A 120 13.88 3.55 10.02
N ALA A 121 14.48 3.16 11.16
CA ALA A 121 15.25 1.93 11.31
C ALA A 121 14.40 0.68 11.07
N LEU A 122 13.21 0.62 11.65
CA LEU A 122 12.27 -0.48 11.40
C LEU A 122 11.88 -0.55 9.91
N PHE A 123 11.50 0.58 9.31
CA PHE A 123 11.12 0.64 7.88
C PHE A 123 12.28 0.31 6.96
N PHE A 124 13.50 0.73 7.29
CA PHE A 124 14.71 0.36 6.58
C PHE A 124 14.90 -1.16 6.57
N GLY A 125 14.77 -1.81 7.73
CA GLY A 125 14.85 -3.26 7.84
C GLY A 125 13.78 -4.00 7.03
N LEU A 126 12.52 -3.54 7.10
CA LEU A 126 11.41 -4.08 6.31
C LEU A 126 11.68 -3.96 4.80
N ILE A 127 12.08 -2.78 4.33
CA ILE A 127 12.34 -2.54 2.90
C ILE A 127 13.57 -3.33 2.43
N ALA A 128 14.64 -3.37 3.22
CA ALA A 128 15.84 -4.13 2.89
C ALA A 128 15.57 -5.63 2.77
N ALA A 129 14.75 -6.20 3.67
CA ALA A 129 14.33 -7.59 3.54
C ALA A 129 13.39 -7.81 2.36
N SER A 130 12.49 -6.87 2.06
CA SER A 130 11.62 -6.96 0.89
C SER A 130 12.41 -6.88 -0.42
N VAL A 131 13.49 -6.09 -0.49
CA VAL A 131 14.45 -6.11 -1.61
C VAL A 131 15.02 -7.51 -1.79
N TYR A 132 15.44 -8.16 -0.71
CA TYR A 132 15.97 -9.53 -0.78
C TYR A 132 14.92 -10.55 -1.24
N VAL A 133 13.71 -10.48 -0.65
CA VAL A 133 12.61 -11.41 -0.95
C VAL A 133 12.11 -11.27 -2.38
N VAL A 134 11.98 -10.05 -2.90
CA VAL A 134 11.54 -9.78 -4.28
C VAL A 134 12.69 -10.02 -5.26
N GLY A 135 13.91 -9.57 -4.93
CA GLY A 135 15.08 -9.67 -5.80
C GLY A 135 15.51 -11.11 -6.09
N ARG A 136 15.25 -12.07 -5.20
CA ARG A 136 15.56 -13.50 -5.47
C ARG A 136 14.68 -14.12 -6.57
N GLU A 137 13.55 -13.47 -6.93
CA GLU A 137 12.69 -13.89 -8.04
C GLU A 137 13.27 -13.48 -9.41
N ILE A 138 14.32 -12.64 -9.42
CA ILE A 138 15.05 -12.27 -10.63
C ILE A 138 15.90 -13.45 -11.09
N ARG A 139 15.29 -14.39 -11.82
CA ARG A 139 15.99 -15.51 -12.46
C ARG A 139 15.57 -15.62 -13.93
N PRO A 140 16.53 -15.68 -14.88
CA PRO A 140 17.98 -15.72 -14.70
C PRO A 140 18.61 -14.33 -14.41
N LEU A 141 19.75 -14.34 -13.72
CA LEU A 141 20.60 -13.15 -13.52
C LEU A 141 21.44 -12.87 -14.77
N ASN A 142 20.80 -12.34 -15.81
CA ASN A 142 21.48 -11.90 -17.02
C ASN A 142 21.81 -10.39 -16.95
N ALA A 143 22.68 -9.93 -17.86
CA ALA A 143 23.12 -8.54 -17.90
C ALA A 143 21.96 -7.55 -18.08
N VAL A 144 20.89 -7.94 -18.80
CA VAL A 144 19.71 -7.09 -19.02
C VAL A 144 18.96 -6.85 -17.71
N ASN A 145 18.66 -7.90 -16.95
CA ASN A 145 17.94 -7.79 -15.69
C ASN A 145 18.76 -7.05 -14.62
N LEU A 146 20.07 -7.27 -14.60
CA LEU A 146 20.97 -6.52 -13.72
C LEU A 146 21.03 -5.04 -14.10
N ALA A 147 21.09 -4.71 -15.40
CA ALA A 147 21.04 -3.34 -15.89
C ALA A 147 19.70 -2.67 -15.56
N LEU A 148 18.56 -3.38 -15.71
CA LEU A 148 17.24 -2.87 -15.31
C LEU A 148 17.16 -2.59 -13.81
N THR A 149 17.72 -3.47 -12.98
CA THR A 149 17.80 -3.28 -11.52
C THR A 149 18.65 -2.06 -11.18
N ALA A 150 19.84 -1.95 -11.78
CA ALA A 150 20.75 -0.83 -11.57
C ALA A 150 20.13 0.50 -12.04
N LEU A 151 19.45 0.49 -13.19
CA LEU A 151 18.73 1.66 -13.72
C LEU A 151 17.59 2.07 -12.79
N GLY A 152 16.76 1.12 -12.34
CA GLY A 152 15.70 1.38 -11.38
C GLY A 152 16.23 1.96 -10.07
N ALA A 153 17.35 1.42 -9.56
CA ALA A 153 18.02 1.93 -8.36
C ALA A 153 18.57 3.34 -8.57
N ALA A 154 19.25 3.61 -9.68
CA ALA A 154 19.79 4.94 -9.99
C ALA A 154 18.66 5.98 -10.15
N VAL A 155 17.62 5.65 -10.91
CA VAL A 155 16.45 6.52 -11.10
C VAL A 155 15.77 6.79 -9.75
N SER A 156 15.53 5.75 -8.96
CA SER A 156 14.92 5.92 -7.64
C SER A 156 15.78 6.73 -6.69
N TYR A 157 17.09 6.46 -6.63
CA TYR A 157 18.03 7.15 -5.76
C TYR A 157 18.14 8.63 -6.13
N ALA A 158 18.11 8.94 -7.44
CA ALA A 158 18.07 10.30 -7.96
C ALA A 158 16.74 10.98 -7.62
N LEU A 159 15.60 10.36 -7.95
CA LEU A 159 14.27 10.90 -7.66
C LEU A 159 14.11 11.20 -6.17
N VAL A 160 14.38 10.22 -5.32
CA VAL A 160 14.31 10.38 -3.85
C VAL A 160 15.25 11.46 -3.33
N GLY A 161 16.44 11.60 -3.91
CA GLY A 161 17.38 12.65 -3.52
C GLY A 161 17.02 14.05 -4.02
N MET A 162 16.25 14.13 -5.12
CA MET A 162 15.78 15.39 -5.72
C MET A 162 14.44 15.85 -5.14
N ILE A 163 13.64 14.93 -4.61
CA ILE A 163 12.36 15.24 -3.96
C ILE A 163 12.67 16.14 -2.75
N PRO A 164 12.25 17.42 -2.77
CA PRO A 164 12.19 18.19 -1.54
C PRO A 164 11.32 17.41 -0.55
N VAL A 165 11.59 17.51 0.75
CA VAL A 165 10.79 16.78 1.75
C VAL A 165 9.28 17.06 1.57
N THR A 166 8.93 18.20 0.96
CA THR A 166 7.59 18.54 0.46
C THR A 166 7.43 18.34 -1.06
N THR A 167 6.68 17.34 -1.50
CA THR A 167 6.13 17.26 -2.87
C THR A 167 4.84 18.10 -3.01
N PRO A 168 4.38 18.47 -4.22
CA PRO A 168 3.17 19.27 -4.39
C PRO A 168 1.95 18.62 -3.72
N GLU A 169 1.19 19.37 -2.91
CA GLU A 169 -0.07 18.92 -2.28
C GLU A 169 -1.29 19.18 -3.18
N THR A 170 -1.07 19.30 -4.49
CA THR A 170 -2.15 19.58 -5.45
C THR A 170 -3.03 18.33 -5.65
N LEU A 171 -4.34 18.54 -5.80
CA LEU A 171 -5.31 17.46 -5.99
C LEU A 171 -4.96 16.51 -7.15
N PRO A 172 -4.48 16.97 -8.33
CA PRO A 172 -4.07 16.08 -9.41
C PRO A 172 -2.89 15.17 -9.03
N PHE A 173 -1.95 15.66 -8.21
CA PHE A 173 -0.82 14.86 -7.75
C PHE A 173 -1.27 13.82 -6.72
N ILE A 174 -2.19 14.18 -5.82
CA ILE A 174 -2.80 13.25 -4.85
C ILE A 174 -3.57 12.14 -5.57
N PHE A 175 -4.33 12.49 -6.61
CA PHE A 175 -5.02 11.52 -7.46
C PHE A 175 -4.04 10.50 -8.07
N LEU A 176 -2.92 10.99 -8.65
CA LEU A 176 -1.89 10.13 -9.22
C LEU A 176 -1.24 9.24 -8.16
N CYS A 177 -0.97 9.77 -6.96
CA CYS A 177 -0.44 8.99 -5.85
C CYS A 177 -1.38 7.84 -5.45
N GLY A 178 -2.69 8.10 -5.37
CA GLY A 178 -3.70 7.07 -5.11
C GLY A 178 -3.73 6.00 -6.21
N ALA A 179 -3.67 6.41 -7.47
CA ALA A 179 -3.65 5.50 -8.62
C ALA A 179 -2.41 4.60 -8.64
N ILE A 180 -1.23 5.12 -8.28
CA ILE A 180 0.01 4.34 -8.23
C ILE A 180 0.04 3.42 -7.00
N ALA A 181 -0.31 3.93 -5.82
CA ALA A 181 -0.22 3.19 -4.56
C ALA A 181 -1.12 1.96 -4.53
N ILE A 182 -2.34 2.06 -5.07
CA ILE A 182 -3.28 0.94 -5.09
C ILE A 182 -2.85 -0.20 -6.01
N CYS A 183 -2.09 0.11 -7.07
CA CYS A 183 -1.63 -0.90 -8.02
C CYS A 183 -0.56 -1.80 -7.39
N ALA A 184 0.28 -1.23 -6.52
CA ALA A 184 1.19 -2.00 -5.69
C ALA A 184 0.46 -2.86 -4.65
N MET A 185 -0.63 -2.34 -4.06
CA MET A 185 -1.35 -2.97 -2.95
C MET A 185 -2.07 -4.27 -3.33
N ILE A 186 -2.42 -4.45 -4.62
CA ILE A 186 -3.07 -5.68 -5.11
C ILE A 186 -2.07 -6.81 -5.32
N LEU A 187 -0.81 -6.53 -5.68
CA LEU A 187 0.16 -7.60 -5.92
C LEU A 187 0.85 -8.01 -4.61
N PRO A 188 0.84 -9.31 -4.24
CA PRO A 188 1.61 -9.80 -3.09
C PRO A 188 3.09 -9.41 -3.22
N GLY A 189 3.67 -8.91 -2.14
CA GLY A 189 5.08 -8.55 -2.07
C GLY A 189 5.44 -7.12 -2.49
N ILE A 190 4.50 -6.33 -3.03
CA ILE A 190 4.70 -4.88 -3.28
C ILE A 190 3.82 -4.08 -2.31
N SER A 191 4.38 -3.05 -1.66
CA SER A 191 3.70 -2.25 -0.64
C SER A 191 3.30 -0.88 -1.20
N GLY A 192 2.00 -0.53 -1.13
CA GLY A 192 1.50 0.79 -1.54
C GLY A 192 2.04 1.92 -0.64
N ALA A 193 2.16 1.69 0.66
CA ALA A 193 2.79 2.61 1.62
C ALA A 193 4.25 2.93 1.25
N PHE A 194 4.99 1.92 0.76
CA PHE A 194 6.35 2.14 0.26
C PHE A 194 6.39 3.05 -0.97
N LEU A 195 5.49 2.88 -1.93
CA LEU A 195 5.41 3.81 -3.08
C LEU A 195 4.99 5.23 -2.64
N LEU A 196 4.10 5.37 -1.67
CA LEU A 196 3.76 6.68 -1.10
C LEU A 196 4.93 7.34 -0.38
N LEU A 197 5.79 6.55 0.27
CA LEU A 197 7.04 7.06 0.85
C LEU A 197 7.98 7.58 -0.23
N MET A 198 8.15 6.82 -1.32
CA MET A 198 8.97 7.25 -2.46
C MET A 198 8.45 8.54 -3.10
N LEU A 199 7.14 8.72 -3.15
CA LEU A 199 6.48 9.93 -3.67
C LEU A 199 6.45 11.08 -2.64
N GLY A 200 6.99 10.88 -1.43
CA GLY A 200 6.99 11.89 -0.36
C GLY A 200 5.58 12.23 0.16
N LYS A 201 4.60 11.35 -0.03
CA LYS A 201 3.20 11.58 0.36
C LYS A 201 2.70 10.71 1.49
N TYR A 202 3.53 9.79 1.98
CA TYR A 202 3.16 8.90 3.08
C TYR A 202 2.70 9.66 4.34
N GLU A 203 3.51 10.58 4.85
CA GLU A 203 3.20 11.33 6.06
C GLU A 203 1.98 12.26 5.85
N TYR A 204 1.87 12.86 4.67
CA TYR A 204 0.71 13.70 4.31
C TYR A 204 -0.59 12.89 4.30
N ILE A 205 -0.63 11.73 3.62
CA ILE A 205 -1.83 10.89 3.52
C ILE A 205 -2.16 10.23 4.86
N THR A 206 -1.18 9.72 5.61
CA THR A 206 -1.43 9.18 6.96
C THR A 206 -1.88 10.26 7.94
N GLY A 207 -1.34 11.47 7.81
CA GLY A 207 -1.76 12.65 8.56
C GLY A 207 -3.19 13.10 8.25
N THR A 208 -3.64 13.03 6.99
CA THR A 208 -5.04 13.34 6.64
C THR A 208 -6.00 12.27 7.14
N LEU A 209 -5.60 10.99 7.06
CA LEU A 209 -6.37 9.84 7.56
C LEU A 209 -6.52 9.82 9.09
N ARG A 210 -5.60 10.46 9.82
CA ARG A 210 -5.68 10.64 11.28
C ARG A 210 -6.87 11.51 11.71
N ASN A 211 -7.26 12.50 10.91
CA ASN A 211 -8.41 13.36 11.18
C ASN A 211 -9.27 13.53 9.93
N PRO A 212 -10.03 12.49 9.53
CA PRO A 212 -10.70 12.45 8.23
C PRO A 212 -11.87 13.44 8.13
N LEU A 213 -12.41 13.90 9.27
CA LEU A 213 -13.56 14.80 9.34
C LEU A 213 -13.19 16.29 9.23
N ALA A 214 -11.90 16.62 9.17
CA ALA A 214 -11.48 18.00 8.91
C ALA A 214 -11.85 18.41 7.47
N ALA A 215 -12.28 19.66 7.28
CA ALA A 215 -12.86 20.15 6.03
C ALA A 215 -11.98 19.91 4.80
N ASP A 216 -10.66 20.16 4.91
CA ASP A 216 -9.71 19.97 3.81
C ASP A 216 -9.33 18.49 3.60
N ASN A 217 -9.34 17.69 4.68
CA ASN A 217 -8.92 16.29 4.63
C ASN A 217 -9.93 15.42 3.90
N LEU A 218 -11.23 15.71 4.02
CA LEU A 218 -12.26 14.92 3.35
C LEU A 218 -12.10 14.99 1.82
N LEU A 219 -11.80 16.17 1.29
CA LEU A 219 -11.55 16.36 -0.14
C LEU A 219 -10.29 15.61 -0.59
N VAL A 220 -9.21 15.69 0.18
CA VAL A 220 -7.95 14.97 -0.10
C VAL A 220 -8.17 13.46 -0.11
N ILE A 221 -8.86 12.91 0.90
CA ILE A 221 -9.17 11.48 1.01
C ILE A 221 -10.05 11.05 -0.16
N ALA A 222 -11.08 11.83 -0.50
CA ALA A 222 -11.95 11.54 -1.64
C ALA A 222 -11.18 11.50 -2.96
N VAL A 223 -10.33 12.50 -3.21
CA VAL A 223 -9.50 12.54 -4.43
C VAL A 223 -8.50 11.38 -4.48
N PHE A 224 -7.87 11.05 -3.35
CA PHE A 224 -6.98 9.90 -3.23
C PHE A 224 -7.73 8.58 -3.51
N ALA A 225 -8.92 8.41 -2.92
CA ALA A 225 -9.77 7.23 -3.12
C ALA A 225 -10.27 7.11 -4.57
N CYS A 226 -10.63 8.22 -5.22
CA CYS A 226 -10.96 8.25 -6.64
C CYS A 226 -9.76 7.85 -7.50
N GLY A 227 -8.57 8.36 -7.19
CA GLY A 227 -7.32 7.96 -7.83
C GLY A 227 -7.08 6.47 -7.70
N ALA A 228 -7.25 5.92 -6.49
CA ALA A 228 -7.16 4.49 -6.23
C ALA A 228 -8.20 3.68 -7.03
N GLY A 229 -9.47 4.10 -7.04
CA GLY A 229 -10.51 3.43 -7.82
C GLY A 229 -10.21 3.38 -9.32
N VAL A 230 -9.79 4.51 -9.90
CA VAL A 230 -9.38 4.59 -11.31
C VAL A 230 -8.10 3.78 -11.56
N GLY A 231 -7.13 3.82 -10.66
CA GLY A 231 -5.89 3.05 -10.73
C GLY A 231 -6.13 1.54 -10.79
N ILE A 232 -7.03 1.02 -9.94
CA ILE A 232 -7.45 -0.38 -9.99
C ILE A 232 -8.08 -0.73 -11.34
N ILE A 233 -8.84 0.15 -11.97
CA ILE A 233 -9.52 -0.18 -13.24
C ILE A 233 -8.55 -0.09 -14.43
N VAL A 234 -7.77 0.98 -14.51
CA VAL A 234 -6.94 1.33 -15.67
C VAL A 234 -5.55 0.70 -15.58
N PHE A 235 -4.87 0.89 -14.45
CA PHE A 235 -3.48 0.47 -14.29
C PHE A 235 -3.33 -0.99 -13.87
N SER A 236 -4.33 -1.61 -13.24
CA SER A 236 -4.23 -3.05 -12.89
C SER A 236 -4.02 -3.91 -14.12
N ARG A 237 -4.64 -3.58 -15.26
CA ARG A 237 -4.49 -4.34 -16.51
C ARG A 237 -3.08 -4.20 -17.08
N ILE A 238 -2.52 -3.00 -17.06
CA ILE A 238 -1.17 -2.73 -17.57
C ILE A 238 -0.12 -3.40 -16.68
N LEU A 239 -0.22 -3.20 -15.37
CA LEU A 239 0.74 -3.78 -14.42
C LEU A 239 0.63 -5.31 -14.39
N HIS A 240 -0.59 -5.87 -14.40
CA HIS A 240 -0.81 -7.31 -14.53
C HIS A 240 -0.23 -7.84 -15.85
N TYR A 241 -0.43 -7.15 -16.97
CA TYR A 241 0.15 -7.53 -18.25
C TYR A 241 1.69 -7.52 -18.23
N LEU A 242 2.31 -6.47 -17.68
CA LEU A 242 3.76 -6.38 -17.53
C LEU A 242 4.31 -7.47 -16.60
N LEU A 243 3.69 -7.71 -15.45
CA LEU A 243 4.12 -8.73 -14.50
C LEU A 243 3.88 -10.16 -14.99
N HIS A 244 2.92 -10.38 -15.88
CA HIS A 244 2.64 -11.70 -16.45
C HIS A 244 3.49 -11.99 -17.69
N ARG A 245 3.71 -11.00 -18.57
CA ARG A 245 4.46 -11.19 -19.82
C ARG A 245 5.95 -10.88 -19.69
N TRP A 246 6.32 -9.93 -18.84
CA TRP A 246 7.69 -9.43 -18.62
C TRP A 246 8.06 -9.54 -17.13
N HIS A 247 7.63 -10.61 -16.47
CA HIS A 247 7.75 -10.81 -15.02
C HIS A 247 9.14 -10.43 -14.48
N VAL A 248 10.19 -11.07 -15.01
CA VAL A 248 11.56 -10.89 -14.52
C VAL A 248 12.05 -9.45 -14.71
N ALA A 249 11.72 -8.81 -15.84
CA ALA A 249 12.11 -7.43 -16.11
C ALA A 249 11.37 -6.45 -15.18
N ALA A 250 10.07 -6.65 -14.97
CA ALA A 250 9.26 -5.84 -14.06
C ALA A 250 9.75 -5.96 -12.61
N VAL A 251 10.00 -7.19 -12.14
CA VAL A 251 10.57 -7.46 -10.80
C VAL A 251 11.97 -6.87 -10.65
N SER A 252 12.80 -6.90 -11.70
CA SER A 252 14.13 -6.27 -11.70
C SER A 252 14.05 -4.76 -11.47
N VAL A 253 13.18 -4.08 -12.23
CA VAL A 253 12.95 -2.64 -12.10
C VAL A 253 12.43 -2.30 -10.71
N LEU A 254 11.44 -3.04 -10.20
CA LEU A 254 10.86 -2.84 -8.87
C LEU A 254 11.88 -3.04 -7.75
N THR A 255 12.69 -4.11 -7.84
CA THR A 255 13.78 -4.36 -6.88
C THR A 255 14.80 -3.22 -6.89
N GLY A 256 15.11 -2.70 -8.08
CA GLY A 256 15.93 -1.50 -8.25
C GLY A 256 15.31 -0.28 -7.54
N PHE A 257 14.03 0.02 -7.79
CA PHE A 257 13.33 1.10 -7.11
C PHE A 257 13.35 0.95 -5.59
N MET A 258 13.15 -0.26 -5.07
CA MET A 258 13.24 -0.55 -3.64
C MET A 258 14.64 -0.28 -3.06
N LEU A 259 15.68 -0.72 -3.77
CA LEU A 259 17.08 -0.45 -3.40
C LEU A 259 17.39 1.05 -3.35
N GLY A 260 17.01 1.81 -4.39
CA GLY A 260 17.30 3.24 -4.43
C GLY A 260 16.54 4.04 -3.38
N ALA A 261 15.33 3.59 -3.00
CA ALA A 261 14.54 4.22 -1.96
C ALA A 261 15.08 4.00 -0.53
N LEU A 262 15.99 3.04 -0.31
CA LEU A 262 16.68 2.88 0.98
C LEU A 262 17.38 4.17 1.41
N ARG A 263 17.77 5.02 0.45
CA ARG A 263 18.26 6.39 0.71
C ARG A 263 17.25 7.22 1.50
N LYS A 264 15.95 7.17 1.18
CA LYS A 264 14.92 8.00 1.86
C LYS A 264 14.65 7.51 3.28
N VAL A 265 14.68 6.20 3.48
CA VAL A 265 14.31 5.56 4.74
C VAL A 265 15.52 5.37 5.66
N TRP A 266 16.67 5.91 5.29
CA TRP A 266 17.85 5.88 6.14
C TRP A 266 17.55 6.54 7.50
N PRO A 267 17.88 5.91 8.65
CA PRO A 267 17.40 6.39 9.94
C PRO A 267 17.99 7.71 10.41
N TRP A 268 19.25 7.97 10.06
CA TRP A 268 20.00 9.12 10.56
C TRP A 268 20.07 10.23 9.53
N LYS A 269 19.41 11.35 9.84
CA LYS A 269 19.32 12.49 8.95
C LYS A 269 19.51 13.78 9.71
N GLU A 270 20.21 14.72 9.08
CA GLU A 270 20.38 16.08 9.57
C GLU A 270 19.47 17.02 8.77
N VAL A 271 18.70 17.85 9.49
CA VAL A 271 17.80 18.84 8.89
C VAL A 271 18.64 20.05 8.46
N LEU A 272 18.65 20.34 7.17
CA LEU A 272 19.40 21.46 6.58
C LEU A 272 18.56 22.73 6.49
N GLU A 273 17.27 22.57 6.14
CA GLU A 273 16.34 23.70 6.00
C GLU A 273 14.99 23.28 6.57
N SER A 274 14.38 24.13 7.40
CA SER A 274 13.01 23.99 7.88
C SER A 274 12.23 25.31 7.69
N VAL A 275 10.93 25.20 7.46
CA VAL A 275 10.00 26.35 7.38
C VAL A 275 8.78 26.07 8.24
N VAL A 276 8.32 27.10 8.96
CA VAL A 276 7.09 27.03 9.73
C VAL A 276 5.90 27.38 8.83
N ILE A 277 5.05 26.39 8.52
CA ILE A 277 3.81 26.58 7.74
C ILE A 277 2.63 26.26 8.64
N GLY A 278 1.75 27.24 8.88
CA GLY A 278 0.55 27.06 9.71
C GLY A 278 0.87 26.71 11.18
N GLY A 279 1.98 27.26 11.72
CA GLY A 279 2.41 27.02 13.09
C GLY A 279 3.11 25.67 13.33
N ARG A 280 3.40 24.89 12.28
CA ARG A 280 4.17 23.65 12.37
C ARG A 280 5.48 23.78 11.60
N GLU A 281 6.58 23.40 12.24
CA GLU A 281 7.87 23.27 11.58
C GLU A 281 7.81 22.11 10.58
N ARG A 282 8.15 22.38 9.32
CA ARG A 282 8.25 21.40 8.25
C ARG A 282 9.67 21.40 7.71
N VAL A 283 10.31 20.24 7.70
CA VAL A 283 11.62 20.05 7.07
C VAL A 283 11.45 20.21 5.56
N LEU A 284 12.30 21.03 4.93
CA LEU A 284 12.36 21.22 3.48
C LEU A 284 13.48 20.40 2.86
N ARG A 285 14.63 20.32 3.55
CA ARG A 285 15.81 19.58 3.11
C ARG A 285 16.48 18.87 4.28
N GLU A 286 16.89 17.65 4.01
CA GLU A 286 17.61 16.77 4.92
C GLU A 286 18.77 16.10 4.18
N HIS A 287 19.84 15.77 4.90
CA HIS A 287 20.94 14.96 4.37
C HIS A 287 21.22 13.75 5.27
N ASN A 288 21.56 12.62 4.65
CA ASN A 288 21.86 11.39 5.39
C ASN A 288 23.23 11.51 6.06
N VAL A 289 23.28 11.24 7.36
CA VAL A 289 24.52 11.22 8.15
C VAL A 289 24.79 9.81 8.64
N LEU A 290 26.04 9.55 9.03
CA LEU A 290 26.39 8.32 9.73
C LEU A 290 25.96 8.44 11.20
N PRO A 291 25.55 7.33 11.83
CA PRO A 291 25.24 7.34 13.24
C PRO A 291 26.47 7.61 14.10
N ASP A 292 26.26 8.35 15.18
CA ASP A 292 27.19 8.34 16.31
C ASP A 292 27.07 7.01 17.07
N VAL A 293 28.17 6.57 17.68
CA VAL A 293 28.21 5.32 18.45
C VAL A 293 27.68 5.58 19.85
N ASP A 294 26.35 5.53 19.99
CA ASP A 294 25.63 5.76 21.25
C ASP A 294 24.64 4.63 21.59
N GLY A 295 23.89 4.79 22.68
CA GLY A 295 22.85 3.84 23.06
C GLY A 295 21.70 3.74 22.05
N GLY A 296 21.42 4.83 21.32
CA GLY A 296 20.38 4.88 20.28
C GLY A 296 20.73 4.00 19.07
N LEU A 297 22.01 3.91 18.72
CA LEU A 297 22.49 3.04 17.62
C LEU A 297 22.09 1.57 17.83
N PHE A 298 22.29 1.02 19.03
CA PHE A 298 21.98 -0.40 19.30
C PHE A 298 20.48 -0.69 19.21
N VAL A 299 19.64 0.25 19.68
CA VAL A 299 18.17 0.15 19.55
C VAL A 299 17.76 0.19 18.08
N ALA A 300 18.30 1.14 17.31
CA ALA A 300 18.01 1.26 15.88
C ALA A 300 18.44 0.00 15.11
N VAL A 301 19.64 -0.54 15.35
CA VAL A 301 20.10 -1.79 14.73
C VAL A 301 19.18 -2.96 15.12
N GLY A 302 18.77 -3.04 16.39
CA GLY A 302 17.79 -4.04 16.84
C GLY A 302 16.47 -3.96 16.08
N LEU A 303 15.98 -2.74 15.80
CA LEU A 303 14.75 -2.52 15.03
C LEU A 303 14.91 -2.83 13.54
N VAL A 304 16.08 -2.53 12.93
CA VAL A 304 16.40 -2.98 11.57
C VAL A 304 16.30 -4.50 11.49
N LEU A 305 16.94 -5.21 12.42
CA LEU A 305 16.92 -6.67 12.46
C LEU A 305 15.51 -7.21 12.70
N ALA A 306 14.72 -6.57 13.58
CA ALA A 306 13.33 -6.93 13.80
C ALA A 306 12.50 -6.80 12.51
N GLY A 307 12.65 -5.69 11.78
CA GLY A 307 12.01 -5.49 10.48
C GLY A 307 12.39 -6.58 9.47
N VAL A 308 13.67 -6.93 9.39
CA VAL A 308 14.14 -8.01 8.53
C VAL A 308 13.47 -9.33 8.89
N VAL A 309 13.45 -9.69 10.19
CA VAL A 309 12.83 -10.93 10.67
C VAL A 309 11.34 -10.98 10.34
N VAL A 310 10.60 -9.88 10.53
CA VAL A 310 9.17 -9.81 10.20
C VAL A 310 8.91 -10.18 8.74
N VAL A 311 9.62 -9.56 7.80
CA VAL A 311 9.43 -9.83 6.37
C VAL A 311 9.80 -11.27 6.01
N LEU A 312 10.92 -11.79 6.53
CA LEU A 312 11.35 -13.16 6.28
C LEU A 312 10.36 -14.20 6.84
N LEU A 313 9.75 -13.94 8.00
CA LEU A 313 8.71 -14.79 8.57
C LEU A 313 7.44 -14.77 7.72
N LEU A 314 6.97 -13.58 7.32
CA LEU A 314 5.81 -13.44 6.45
C LEU A 314 6.02 -14.15 5.11
N ASP A 315 7.20 -13.99 4.51
CA ASP A 315 7.57 -14.69 3.29
C ASP A 315 7.56 -16.22 3.46
N LYS A 316 8.19 -16.73 4.54
CA LYS A 316 8.22 -18.17 4.83
C LYS A 316 6.81 -18.75 4.98
N VAL A 317 5.94 -18.06 5.70
CA VAL A 317 4.55 -18.49 5.92
C VAL A 317 3.78 -18.47 4.60
N SER A 318 3.90 -17.39 3.82
CA SER A 318 3.27 -17.28 2.49
C SER A 318 3.69 -18.42 1.56
N ARG A 319 4.98 -18.73 1.47
CA ARG A 319 5.48 -19.82 0.62
C ARG A 319 5.05 -21.22 1.08
N SER A 320 4.89 -21.42 2.39
CA SER A 320 4.38 -22.69 2.93
C SER A 320 2.92 -22.91 2.56
N GLY A 321 2.11 -21.85 2.52
CA GLY A 321 0.72 -21.92 2.06
C GLY A 321 0.58 -22.24 0.56
N ASN A 322 1.60 -21.92 -0.25
CA ASN A 322 1.61 -22.21 -1.70
C ASN A 322 1.96 -23.69 -2.03
N LYS A 323 2.30 -24.52 -1.03
CA LYS A 323 2.65 -25.93 -1.19
C LYS A 323 1.55 -26.91 -0.72
N ALA A 324 0.43 -26.40 -0.22
CA ALA A 324 -0.75 -27.17 0.18
C ALA A 324 -1.88 -26.95 -0.84
#